data_AF-A0A954RR41-F1
#
_entry.id   AF-A0A954RR41-F1
#
_cell.length_a   1.000
_cell.length_b   1.000
_cell.length_c   1.000
_cell.angle_alpha   90.00
_cell.angle_beta   90.00
_cell.angle_gamma   90.00
#
_symmetry.space_group_name_H-M   'P 1'
#
loop_
_entity.id
_entity.type
_entity.pdbx_description
1 polymer ?
#
loop_
_entity_poly.entity_id
_entity_poly.type
_entity_poly.pdbx_seq_one_letter_code
_entity_poly.pdbx_strand_id
1 'polypeptide(L)'
;MLQTKSFRSSVRTLVRCGLVLLLSSTVGCHEEAIPTSTRRNPLQTPDAQGSTDLRQGLDILRRVSEFNPTQAHQQILTHFQQWLSKQPTDTNWQPDEWVNRIPDRYQGMVSMESLSRLTLEPYDAQVLQEATWLRDIARTAVSSGTLTPSVRRLLGEKPATDLQQATLLAEWVVTNLQLDETVTQQSQHRLNSDVLLYPWESILLGRGTAAERTLVFIMLGRQLNLPIVALAINSSGPKGTFDWLPALIS
;
A
#
# COMPACT_ATOMS: atom_id res chain seq x y z
N MET A 1 -54.37 -65.90 10.57
CA MET A 1 -54.60 -64.71 9.71
C MET A 1 -54.10 -63.49 10.47
N LEU A 2 -52.92 -62.97 10.12
CA LEU A 2 -52.43 -61.62 10.44
C LEU A 2 -51.29 -61.31 9.46
N GLN A 3 -51.48 -60.22 8.69
CA GLN A 3 -50.48 -59.56 7.84
C GLN A 3 -49.32 -59.04 8.73
N THR A 4 -48.10 -58.75 8.24
CA THR A 4 -47.83 -57.59 7.38
C THR A 4 -46.43 -57.61 6.77
N LYS A 5 -46.42 -57.33 5.47
CA LYS A 5 -45.30 -56.82 4.67
C LYS A 5 -44.90 -55.44 5.22
N SER A 6 -43.66 -55.23 5.64
CA SER A 6 -43.01 -53.90 5.62
C SER A 6 -41.54 -53.97 6.07
N PHE A 7 -40.64 -54.50 5.23
CA PHE A 7 -39.20 -54.39 5.53
C PHE A 7 -38.34 -53.96 4.34
N ARG A 8 -38.90 -53.90 3.13
CA ARG A 8 -38.16 -53.55 1.91
C ARG A 8 -38.25 -52.08 1.51
N SER A 9 -39.03 -51.26 2.22
CA SER A 9 -39.24 -49.84 1.91
C SER A 9 -38.23 -48.89 2.57
N SER A 10 -37.61 -49.27 3.69
CA SER A 10 -36.78 -48.33 4.49
C SER A 10 -35.33 -48.21 4.02
N VAL A 11 -34.82 -49.15 3.22
CA VAL A 11 -33.42 -49.11 2.77
C VAL A 11 -33.23 -48.20 1.55
N ARG A 12 -34.27 -47.98 0.74
CA ARG A 12 -34.17 -47.11 -0.45
C ARG A 12 -34.22 -45.61 -0.14
N THR A 13 -34.78 -45.22 1.01
CA THR A 13 -34.89 -43.81 1.41
C THR A 13 -33.59 -43.28 2.02
N LEU A 14 -32.84 -44.12 2.74
CA LEU A 14 -31.55 -43.73 3.34
C LEU A 14 -30.45 -43.49 2.29
N VAL A 15 -30.44 -44.24 1.18
CA VAL A 15 -29.46 -44.04 0.10
C VAL A 15 -29.71 -42.76 -0.69
N ARG A 16 -30.97 -42.31 -0.81
CA ARG A 16 -31.30 -41.04 -1.49
C ARG A 16 -30.99 -39.80 -0.67
N CYS A 17 -31.03 -39.85 0.67
CA CYS A 17 -30.59 -38.74 1.50
C CYS A 17 -29.06 -38.61 1.58
N GLY A 18 -28.31 -39.72 1.48
CA GLY A 18 -26.84 -39.68 1.47
C GLY A 18 -26.23 -39.08 0.19
N LEU A 19 -26.90 -39.22 -0.96
CA LEU A 19 -26.38 -38.72 -2.24
C LEU A 19 -26.63 -37.22 -2.45
N VAL A 20 -27.65 -36.64 -1.80
CA VAL A 20 -27.98 -35.20 -1.94
C VAL A 20 -27.08 -34.32 -1.05
N LEU A 21 -26.52 -34.86 0.03
CA LEU A 21 -25.58 -34.13 0.90
C LEU A 21 -24.12 -34.14 0.42
N LEU A 22 -23.78 -34.92 -0.61
CA LEU A 22 -22.44 -34.99 -1.21
C LEU A 22 -22.28 -34.10 -2.46
N LEU A 23 -23.36 -33.46 -2.94
CA LEU A 23 -23.35 -32.60 -4.13
C LEU A 23 -23.38 -31.08 -3.81
N SER A 24 -23.41 -30.70 -2.54
CA SER A 24 -23.51 -29.30 -2.09
C SER A 24 -22.21 -28.70 -1.54
N SER A 25 -21.07 -29.41 -1.62
CA SER A 25 -19.77 -28.95 -1.11
C SER A 25 -18.81 -28.40 -2.18
N THR A 26 -19.26 -28.15 -3.41
CA THR A 26 -18.42 -27.54 -4.47
C THR A 26 -18.86 -26.13 -4.87
N VAL A 27 -19.51 -25.38 -3.97
CA VAL A 27 -19.52 -23.92 -4.10
C VAL A 27 -18.22 -23.42 -3.49
N GLY A 28 -17.12 -23.70 -4.20
CA GLY A 28 -15.87 -22.98 -3.98
C GLY A 28 -16.12 -21.52 -4.29
N CYS A 29 -15.74 -20.64 -3.37
CA CYS A 29 -15.65 -19.21 -3.64
C CYS A 29 -14.92 -19.05 -4.97
N HIS A 30 -15.64 -18.53 -5.96
CA HIS A 30 -15.04 -18.16 -7.22
C HIS A 30 -14.07 -17.03 -6.87
N GLU A 31 -12.78 -17.33 -6.92
CA GLU A 31 -11.73 -16.33 -6.85
C GLU A 31 -11.91 -15.48 -8.10
N GLU A 32 -12.64 -14.38 -7.94
CA GLU A 32 -12.81 -13.36 -8.96
C GLU A 32 -11.42 -12.77 -9.14
N ALA A 33 -10.73 -13.27 -10.18
CA ALA A 33 -9.41 -12.80 -10.55
C ALA A 33 -9.50 -11.27 -10.65
N ILE A 34 -8.77 -10.59 -9.77
CA ILE A 34 -8.61 -9.14 -9.84
C ILE A 34 -8.25 -8.84 -11.30
N PRO A 35 -9.04 -8.03 -12.02
CA PRO A 35 -8.78 -7.75 -13.42
C PRO A 35 -7.34 -7.28 -13.50
N THR A 36 -6.54 -8.08 -14.21
CA THR A 36 -5.13 -7.81 -14.40
C THR A 36 -5.07 -6.44 -15.05
N SER A 37 -4.62 -5.45 -14.28
CA SER A 37 -4.38 -4.09 -14.75
C SER A 37 -3.80 -4.18 -16.15
N THR A 38 -4.55 -3.66 -17.13
CA THR A 38 -4.23 -3.74 -18.55
C THR A 38 -2.75 -3.46 -18.70
N ARG A 39 -2.00 -4.48 -19.12
CA ARG A 39 -0.56 -4.42 -19.34
C ARG A 39 -0.29 -3.17 -20.16
N ARG A 40 0.16 -2.09 -19.51
CA ARG A 40 0.55 -0.86 -20.21
C ARG A 40 1.54 -1.30 -21.28
N ASN A 41 1.29 -0.89 -22.52
CA ASN A 41 2.22 -1.14 -23.62
C ASN A 41 3.63 -0.83 -23.11
N PRO A 42 4.63 -1.71 -23.35
CA PRO A 42 5.99 -1.43 -22.92
C PRO A 42 6.36 -0.06 -23.48
N LEU A 43 6.70 0.87 -22.58
CA LEU A 43 7.18 2.18 -22.98
C LEU A 43 8.27 1.97 -24.02
N GLN A 44 8.10 2.59 -25.18
CA GLN A 44 9.14 2.60 -26.21
C GLN A 44 10.43 3.07 -25.57
N THR A 45 11.53 2.39 -25.86
CA THR A 45 12.85 2.71 -25.31
C THR A 45 13.12 4.19 -25.58
N PRO A 46 13.29 5.03 -24.54
CA PRO A 46 13.49 6.46 -24.76
C PRO A 46 14.70 6.67 -25.65
N ASP A 47 14.61 7.66 -26.54
CA ASP A 47 15.75 8.10 -27.34
C ASP A 47 16.95 8.47 -26.43
N ALA A 48 18.15 8.51 -27.01
CA ALA A 48 19.37 8.77 -26.25
C ALA A 48 19.28 10.07 -25.42
N GLN A 49 18.56 11.07 -25.93
CA GLN A 49 18.36 12.35 -25.25
C GLN A 49 17.36 12.25 -24.08
N GLY A 50 16.21 11.59 -24.25
CA GLY A 50 15.27 11.35 -23.15
C GLY A 50 15.89 10.52 -22.03
N SER A 51 16.77 9.58 -22.36
CA SER A 51 17.53 8.84 -21.36
C SER A 51 18.49 9.72 -20.54
N THR A 52 18.93 10.86 -21.08
CA THR A 52 19.88 11.77 -20.42
C THR A 52 19.21 12.58 -19.32
N ASP A 53 18.08 13.22 -19.61
CA ASP A 53 17.38 14.07 -18.64
C ASP A 53 16.90 13.25 -17.43
N LEU A 54 16.36 12.04 -17.68
CA LEU A 54 15.97 11.12 -16.61
C LEU A 54 17.15 10.75 -15.72
N ARG A 55 18.32 10.44 -16.31
CA ARG A 55 19.53 10.09 -15.55
C ARG A 55 20.02 11.27 -14.71
N GLN A 56 20.00 12.48 -15.25
CA GLN A 56 20.40 13.68 -14.52
C GLN A 56 19.46 13.96 -13.33
N GLY A 57 18.15 13.91 -13.55
CA GLY A 57 17.16 14.05 -12.48
C GLY A 57 17.35 13.01 -11.37
N LEU A 58 17.60 11.75 -11.73
CA LEU A 58 17.86 10.67 -10.78
C LEU A 58 19.20 10.83 -10.03
N ASP A 59 20.25 11.34 -10.67
CA ASP A 59 21.55 11.58 -10.03
C ASP A 59 21.42 12.65 -8.93
N ILE A 60 20.79 13.78 -9.26
CA ILE A 60 20.55 14.87 -8.30
C ILE A 60 19.66 14.37 -7.15
N LEU A 61 18.60 13.62 -7.46
CA LEU A 61 17.70 13.06 -6.44
C LEU A 61 18.42 12.17 -5.42
N ARG A 62 19.39 11.35 -5.88
CA ARG A 62 20.19 10.49 -4.99
C ARG A 62 21.17 11.26 -4.12
N ARG A 63 21.57 12.45 -4.57
CA ARG A 63 22.59 13.30 -3.93
C ARG A 63 22.00 14.58 -3.37
N VAL A 64 20.69 14.62 -3.14
CA VAL A 64 19.95 15.83 -2.77
C VAL A 64 20.53 16.52 -1.52
N SER A 65 21.11 15.76 -0.59
CA SER A 65 21.76 16.27 0.62
C SER A 65 23.08 17.01 0.37
N GLU A 66 23.69 16.85 -0.81
CA GLU A 66 24.94 17.52 -1.20
C GLU A 66 24.69 18.93 -1.77
N PHE A 67 23.43 19.27 -2.05
CA PHE A 67 23.05 20.52 -2.72
C PHE A 67 22.22 21.43 -1.80
N ASN A 68 22.02 22.68 -2.23
CA ASN A 68 20.99 23.53 -1.65
C ASN A 68 19.60 22.92 -1.96
N PRO A 69 18.72 22.67 -0.95
CA PRO A 69 17.45 21.96 -1.16
C PRO A 69 16.54 22.59 -2.22
N THR A 70 16.37 23.92 -2.18
CA THR A 70 15.50 24.64 -3.12
C THR A 70 16.01 24.52 -4.55
N GLN A 71 17.33 24.67 -4.75
CA GLN A 71 17.95 24.55 -6.08
C GLN A 71 17.90 23.11 -6.58
N ALA A 72 18.15 22.13 -5.71
CA ALA A 72 18.10 20.72 -6.06
C ALA A 72 16.70 20.31 -6.52
N HIS A 73 15.65 20.71 -5.79
CA HIS A 73 14.26 20.47 -6.17
C HIS A 73 13.91 21.08 -7.51
N GLN A 74 14.31 22.32 -7.77
CA GLN A 74 14.08 22.97 -9.06
C GLN A 74 14.78 22.22 -10.21
N GLN A 75 16.02 21.77 -10.01
CA GLN A 75 16.76 21.02 -11.03
C GLN A 75 16.14 19.64 -11.27
N ILE A 76 15.75 18.93 -10.21
CA ILE A 76 15.01 17.66 -10.29
C ILE A 76 13.78 17.85 -11.18
N LEU A 77 12.90 18.81 -10.84
CA LEU A 77 11.68 19.06 -11.61
C LEU A 77 11.97 19.44 -13.05
N THR A 78 12.99 20.26 -13.31
CA THR A 78 13.37 20.66 -14.66
C THR A 78 13.75 19.45 -15.51
N HIS A 79 14.64 18.60 -15.02
CA HIS A 79 15.08 17.42 -15.75
C HIS A 79 13.96 16.40 -15.94
N PHE A 80 13.16 16.15 -14.91
CA PHE A 80 12.01 15.24 -15.04
C PHE A 80 10.94 15.78 -15.99
N GLN A 81 10.65 17.09 -15.97
CA GLN A 81 9.69 17.71 -16.89
C GLN A 81 10.19 17.67 -18.35
N GLN A 82 11.49 17.85 -18.58
CA GLN A 82 12.11 17.70 -19.91
C GLN A 82 12.07 16.26 -20.42
N TRP A 83 12.27 15.29 -19.53
CA TRP A 83 12.08 13.88 -19.87
C TRP A 83 10.60 13.55 -20.18
N LEU A 84 9.69 14.09 -19.36
CA LEU A 84 8.26 13.84 -19.45
C LEU A 84 7.64 14.42 -20.73
N SER A 85 8.09 15.61 -21.14
CA SER A 85 7.61 16.27 -22.38
C SER A 85 7.97 15.50 -23.67
N LYS A 86 8.90 14.55 -23.59
CA LYS A 86 9.31 13.66 -24.68
C LYS A 86 8.55 12.34 -24.69
N GLN A 87 7.77 12.04 -23.66
CA GLN A 87 6.99 10.82 -23.61
C GLN A 87 5.78 10.92 -24.55
N PRO A 88 5.43 9.84 -25.26
CA PRO A 88 4.21 9.83 -26.06
C PRO A 88 3.00 10.00 -25.14
N THR A 89 2.14 10.95 -25.45
CA THR A 89 0.83 11.05 -24.79
C THR A 89 -0.09 9.97 -25.36
N ASP A 90 -0.78 9.26 -24.47
CA ASP A 90 -1.78 8.29 -24.90
C ASP A 90 -3.03 9.04 -25.40
N THR A 91 -3.25 8.99 -26.72
CA THR A 91 -4.40 9.65 -27.35
C THR A 91 -5.73 9.00 -26.97
N ASN A 92 -5.71 7.77 -26.44
CA ASN A 92 -6.88 7.06 -25.96
C ASN A 92 -7.02 7.12 -24.43
N TRP A 93 -6.22 7.94 -23.74
CA TRP A 93 -6.33 8.09 -22.31
C TRP A 93 -7.74 8.60 -21.95
N GLN A 94 -8.37 7.89 -21.01
CA GLN A 94 -9.64 8.26 -20.42
C GLN A 94 -9.48 8.27 -18.91
N PRO A 95 -10.15 9.18 -18.19
CA PRO A 95 -10.19 9.15 -16.74
C PRO A 95 -10.80 7.82 -16.25
N ASP A 96 -10.37 7.39 -15.07
CA ASP A 96 -10.97 6.23 -14.41
C ASP A 96 -12.47 6.44 -14.19
N GLU A 97 -13.28 5.38 -14.31
CA GLU A 97 -14.72 5.41 -14.02
C GLU A 97 -15.03 5.97 -12.63
N TRP A 98 -14.12 5.83 -11.66
CA TRP A 98 -14.27 6.40 -10.33
C TRP A 98 -14.43 7.92 -10.34
N VAL A 99 -13.86 8.63 -11.32
CA VAL A 99 -14.03 10.08 -11.48
C VAL A 99 -15.50 10.43 -11.71
N ASN A 100 -16.23 9.59 -12.46
CA ASN A 100 -17.66 9.77 -12.72
C ASN A 100 -18.54 9.43 -11.52
N ARG A 101 -17.98 8.79 -10.48
CA ARG A 101 -18.68 8.42 -9.24
C ARG A 101 -18.40 9.38 -8.09
N ILE A 102 -17.63 10.45 -8.34
CA ILE A 102 -17.31 11.46 -7.33
C ILE A 102 -18.60 12.24 -6.99
N PRO A 103 -18.95 12.38 -5.69
CA PRO A 103 -20.10 13.17 -5.27
C PRO A 103 -20.02 14.62 -5.76
N ASP A 104 -21.16 15.22 -6.13
CA ASP A 104 -21.26 16.55 -6.75
C ASP A 104 -20.47 17.64 -6.02
N ARG A 105 -20.43 17.60 -4.69
CA ARG A 105 -19.69 18.56 -3.85
C ARG A 105 -18.16 18.59 -4.12
N TYR A 106 -17.62 17.57 -4.78
CA TYR A 106 -16.21 17.43 -5.10
C TYR A 106 -15.92 17.46 -6.61
N GLN A 107 -16.95 17.47 -7.48
CA GLN A 107 -16.73 17.46 -8.93
C GLN A 107 -15.93 18.67 -9.43
N GLY A 108 -16.07 19.83 -8.77
CA GLY A 108 -15.28 21.02 -9.09
C GLY A 108 -13.82 21.01 -8.61
N MET A 109 -13.42 20.00 -7.83
CA MET A 109 -12.05 19.88 -7.32
C MET A 109 -11.13 19.10 -8.26
N VAL A 110 -11.70 18.34 -9.20
CA VAL A 110 -10.95 17.50 -10.14
C VAL A 110 -11.20 18.00 -11.56
N SER A 111 -10.20 18.66 -12.15
CA SER A 111 -10.26 19.09 -13.55
C SER A 111 -9.80 17.97 -14.47
N MET A 112 -10.60 17.68 -15.50
CA MET A 112 -10.23 16.76 -16.58
C MET A 112 -8.94 17.17 -17.29
N GLU A 113 -8.74 18.48 -17.46
CA GLU A 113 -7.51 19.02 -18.03
C GLU A 113 -6.31 18.67 -17.14
N SER A 114 -6.43 18.84 -15.83
CA SER A 114 -5.37 18.52 -14.87
C SER A 114 -5.03 17.02 -14.86
N LEU A 115 -6.03 16.14 -14.96
CA LEU A 115 -5.80 14.69 -14.97
C LEU A 115 -5.08 14.20 -16.23
N SER A 116 -5.31 14.85 -17.37
CA SER A 116 -4.67 14.51 -18.64
C SER A 116 -3.24 15.06 -18.78
N ARG A 117 -2.85 15.99 -17.90
CA ARG A 117 -1.63 16.77 -18.07
C ARG A 117 -0.42 16.00 -17.57
N LEU A 118 0.61 15.87 -18.42
CA LEU A 118 1.92 15.34 -18.04
C LEU A 118 2.83 16.46 -17.54
N THR A 119 2.47 17.06 -16.41
CA THR A 119 3.25 18.12 -15.76
C THR A 119 3.54 17.78 -14.31
N LEU A 120 4.72 18.18 -13.85
CA LEU A 120 5.12 18.10 -12.46
C LEU A 120 4.86 19.43 -11.75
N GLU A 121 4.36 19.33 -10.53
CA GLU A 121 4.14 20.42 -9.61
C GLU A 121 5.35 20.61 -8.67
N PRO A 122 5.52 21.79 -8.05
CA PRO A 122 6.62 22.04 -7.11
C PRO A 122 6.75 21.01 -5.99
N TYR A 123 5.63 20.46 -5.50
CA TYR A 123 5.61 19.47 -4.43
C TYR A 123 6.11 18.08 -4.89
N ASP A 124 6.10 17.77 -6.19
CA ASP A 124 6.50 16.45 -6.68
C ASP A 124 7.98 16.13 -6.42
N ALA A 125 8.85 17.15 -6.35
CA ALA A 125 10.24 16.96 -5.98
C ALA A 125 10.38 16.34 -4.58
N GLN A 126 9.56 16.80 -3.64
CA GLN A 126 9.53 16.30 -2.27
C GLN A 126 9.00 14.87 -2.22
N VAL A 127 7.94 14.56 -2.98
CA VAL A 127 7.40 13.20 -3.08
C VAL A 127 8.42 12.23 -3.67
N LEU A 128 9.13 12.63 -4.73
CA LEU A 128 10.19 11.83 -5.34
C LEU A 128 11.36 11.58 -4.38
N GLN A 129 11.69 12.58 -3.57
CA GLN A 129 12.72 12.48 -2.53
C GLN A 129 12.28 11.52 -1.43
N GLU A 130 11.07 11.66 -0.92
CA GLU A 130 10.49 10.75 0.06
C GLU A 130 10.48 9.30 -0.46
N ALA A 131 10.03 9.07 -1.70
CA ALA A 131 10.04 7.75 -2.31
C ALA A 131 11.45 7.17 -2.40
N THR A 132 12.46 8.00 -2.68
CA THR A 132 13.87 7.59 -2.69
C THR A 132 14.35 7.17 -1.31
N TRP A 133 14.04 7.96 -0.28
CA TRP A 133 14.36 7.63 1.10
C TRP A 133 13.70 6.32 1.56
N LEU A 134 12.39 6.18 1.32
CA LEU A 134 11.64 4.98 1.67
C LEU A 134 12.24 3.74 0.99
N ARG A 135 12.60 3.84 -0.29
CA ARG A 135 13.22 2.73 -1.04
C ARG A 135 14.54 2.32 -0.42
N ASP A 136 15.39 3.29 -0.13
CA ASP A 136 16.74 3.02 0.36
C ASP A 136 16.70 2.51 1.80
N ILE A 137 15.79 3.01 2.64
CA ILE A 137 15.50 2.48 3.98
C ILE A 137 15.01 1.03 3.87
N ALA A 138 13.98 0.76 3.06
CA ALA A 138 13.38 -0.58 2.95
C ALA A 138 14.41 -1.62 2.49
N ARG A 139 15.23 -1.28 1.48
CA ARG A 139 16.31 -2.14 1.00
C ARG A 139 17.39 -2.37 2.07
N THR A 140 17.78 -1.32 2.78
CA THR A 140 18.79 -1.43 3.84
C THR A 140 18.26 -2.31 4.98
N ALA A 141 17.06 -2.02 5.48
CA ALA A 141 16.42 -2.77 6.55
C ALA A 141 16.31 -4.27 6.26
N VAL A 142 15.98 -4.65 5.02
CA VAL A 142 15.90 -6.06 4.63
C VAL A 142 17.27 -6.70 4.36
N SER A 143 18.20 -5.97 3.75
CA SER A 143 19.51 -6.54 3.38
C SER A 143 20.48 -6.67 4.55
N SER A 144 20.46 -5.73 5.50
CA SER A 144 21.31 -5.77 6.70
C SER A 144 20.60 -6.29 7.95
N GLY A 145 19.27 -6.37 7.93
CA GLY A 145 18.48 -6.79 9.07
C GLY A 145 18.63 -8.27 9.39
N THR A 146 18.65 -8.59 10.67
CA THR A 146 18.63 -9.97 11.15
C THR A 146 17.51 -10.11 12.17
N LEU A 147 16.54 -10.97 11.86
CA LEU A 147 15.46 -11.28 12.78
C LEU A 147 16.01 -11.78 14.11
N THR A 148 15.50 -11.20 15.20
CA THR A 148 15.83 -11.64 16.55
C THR A 148 15.47 -13.13 16.74
N PRO A 149 16.19 -13.87 17.61
CA PRO A 149 15.89 -15.29 17.84
C PRO A 149 14.44 -15.55 18.27
N SER A 150 13.85 -14.62 19.03
CA SER A 150 12.46 -14.70 19.48
C SER A 150 11.48 -14.61 18.30
N VAL A 151 11.68 -13.65 17.40
CA VAL A 151 10.84 -13.46 16.22
C VAL A 151 11.02 -14.61 15.23
N ARG A 152 12.26 -15.06 15.01
CA ARG A 152 12.55 -16.24 14.18
C ARG A 152 11.81 -17.49 14.68
N ARG A 153 11.73 -17.69 16.00
CA ARG A 153 10.98 -18.81 16.60
C ARG A 153 9.48 -18.72 16.29
N LEU A 154 8.91 -17.52 16.31
CA LEU A 154 7.48 -17.30 16.00
C LEU A 154 7.18 -17.52 14.52
N LEU A 155 8.10 -17.14 13.63
CA LEU A 155 7.93 -17.29 12.18
C LEU A 155 8.24 -18.70 11.66
N GLY A 156 8.89 -19.54 12.48
CA GLY A 156 9.37 -20.86 12.09
C GLY A 156 10.75 -20.84 11.42
N GLU A 157 11.28 -22.02 11.10
CA GLU A 157 12.65 -22.15 10.57
C GLU A 157 12.82 -21.59 9.15
N LYS A 158 11.74 -21.57 8.36
CA LYS A 158 11.72 -21.13 6.96
C LYS A 158 10.46 -20.30 6.67
N PRO A 159 10.39 -19.05 7.14
CA PRO A 159 9.28 -18.17 6.79
C PRO A 159 9.23 -17.90 5.29
N ALA A 160 8.03 -17.60 4.78
CA ALA A 160 7.87 -17.02 3.45
C ALA A 160 8.70 -15.72 3.35
N THR A 161 9.31 -15.50 2.18
CA THR A 161 10.20 -14.34 1.96
C THR A 161 9.49 -13.02 2.29
N ASP A 162 8.26 -12.85 1.85
CA ASP A 162 7.46 -11.64 2.06
C ASP A 162 7.18 -11.40 3.55
N LEU A 163 6.86 -12.45 4.30
CA LEU A 163 6.65 -12.38 5.74
C LEU A 163 7.94 -12.00 6.47
N GLN A 164 9.07 -12.58 6.08
CA GLN A 164 10.38 -12.23 6.64
C GLN A 164 10.72 -10.75 6.37
N GLN A 165 10.51 -10.28 5.14
CA GLN A 165 10.77 -8.90 4.76
C GLN A 165 9.86 -7.93 5.52
N ALA A 166 8.54 -8.20 5.57
CA ALA A 166 7.59 -7.41 6.34
C ALA A 166 7.98 -7.35 7.82
N THR A 167 8.46 -8.47 8.39
CA THR A 167 8.87 -8.48 9.79
C THR A 167 10.12 -7.63 10.03
N LEU A 168 11.11 -7.68 9.15
CA LEU A 168 12.31 -6.81 9.24
C LEU A 168 11.95 -5.33 9.11
N LEU A 169 11.00 -4.99 8.24
CA LEU A 169 10.49 -3.62 8.13
C LEU A 169 9.76 -3.18 9.40
N ALA A 170 8.96 -4.05 10.02
CA ALA A 170 8.27 -3.76 11.26
C ALA A 170 9.26 -3.56 12.42
N GLU A 171 10.27 -4.42 12.54
CA GLU A 171 11.37 -4.24 13.51
C GLU A 171 12.09 -2.91 13.28
N TRP A 172 12.39 -2.53 12.02
CA TRP A 172 13.00 -1.25 11.70
C TRP A 172 12.13 -0.07 12.16
N VAL A 173 10.82 -0.08 11.86
CA VAL A 173 9.89 0.99 12.26
C VAL A 173 9.84 1.14 13.77
N VAL A 174 9.71 0.04 14.51
CA VAL A 174 9.63 0.05 15.98
C VAL A 174 10.93 0.56 16.61
N THR A 175 12.07 0.27 16.00
CA THR A 175 13.40 0.63 16.54
C THR A 175 13.78 2.08 16.21
N ASN A 176 13.34 2.62 15.08
CA ASN A 176 13.80 3.93 14.58
C ASN A 176 12.79 5.06 14.78
N LEU A 177 11.50 4.76 14.96
CA LEU A 177 10.48 5.78 15.23
C LEU A 177 10.04 5.63 16.67
N GLN A 178 10.13 6.65 17.52
CA GLN A 178 9.57 6.67 18.87
C GLN A 178 8.03 6.72 18.85
N LEU A 179 7.37 6.06 19.81
CA LEU A 179 5.91 6.06 19.90
C LEU A 179 5.47 7.27 20.68
N ASP A 180 4.66 8.12 20.06
CA ASP A 180 4.00 9.22 20.76
C ASP A 180 2.66 8.73 21.34
N GLU A 181 2.62 8.43 22.64
CA GLU A 181 1.42 7.95 23.37
C GLU A 181 0.37 9.05 23.65
N THR A 182 0.66 10.31 23.29
CA THR A 182 0.00 11.51 23.83
C THR A 182 -1.33 11.90 23.16
N VAL A 183 -1.90 11.09 22.26
CA VAL A 183 -3.26 11.34 21.72
C VAL A 183 -4.35 10.99 22.75
N THR A 184 -3.98 10.32 23.84
CA THR A 184 -4.92 9.86 24.86
C THR A 184 -5.19 10.95 25.90
N GLN A 185 -6.34 11.64 25.74
CA GLN A 185 -7.12 12.39 26.74
C GLN A 185 -6.91 13.91 26.94
N GLN A 186 -5.75 14.52 26.70
CA GLN A 186 -5.63 16.00 26.78
C GLN A 186 -5.91 16.73 25.46
N SER A 187 -6.06 16.00 24.35
CA SER A 187 -6.33 16.55 23.02
C SER A 187 -7.78 16.98 22.80
N GLN A 188 -8.69 16.81 23.76
CA GLN A 188 -10.06 17.32 23.66
C GLN A 188 -10.14 18.86 23.65
N HIS A 189 -9.07 19.57 24.00
CA HIS A 189 -8.93 21.02 23.75
C HIS A 189 -8.02 21.37 22.55
N ARG A 190 -7.43 20.37 21.87
CA ARG A 190 -6.73 20.53 20.58
C ARG A 190 -7.62 20.20 19.39
N LEU A 191 -8.91 20.49 19.51
CA LEU A 191 -9.95 20.20 18.51
C LEU A 191 -9.80 20.92 17.15
N ASN A 192 -8.62 21.41 16.77
CA ASN A 192 -8.42 22.09 15.49
C ASN A 192 -7.17 21.67 14.67
N SER A 193 -6.31 20.73 15.12
CA SER A 193 -5.24 20.23 14.24
C SER A 193 -4.63 18.89 14.70
N ASP A 194 -5.37 17.79 14.61
CA ASP A 194 -4.76 16.45 14.54
C ASP A 194 -4.19 16.26 13.11
N VAL A 195 -3.18 17.07 12.76
CA VAL A 195 -2.45 16.92 11.51
C VAL A 195 -1.52 15.73 11.68
N LEU A 196 -1.89 14.61 11.07
CA LEU A 196 -1.00 13.46 10.96
C LEU A 196 0.27 13.91 10.26
N LEU A 197 1.42 13.51 10.81
CA LEU A 197 2.69 13.66 10.14
C LEU A 197 2.69 12.87 8.83
N TYR A 198 3.24 13.46 7.78
CA TYR A 198 3.58 12.72 6.58
C TYR A 198 4.67 11.69 6.89
N PRO A 199 4.77 10.56 6.14
CA PRO A 199 5.74 9.52 6.45
C PRO A 199 7.19 10.02 6.50
N TRP A 200 7.57 10.93 5.60
CA TRP A 200 8.91 11.55 5.65
C TRP A 200 9.15 12.39 6.91
N GLU A 201 8.12 13.05 7.45
CA GLU A 201 8.22 13.83 8.69
C GLU A 201 8.44 12.90 9.88
N SER A 202 7.67 11.81 9.95
CA SER A 202 7.86 10.80 10.99
C SER A 202 9.26 10.19 10.94
N ILE A 203 9.78 9.89 9.74
CA ILE A 203 11.14 9.39 9.55
C ILE A 203 12.18 10.41 10.00
N LEU A 204 12.05 11.67 9.57
CA LEU A 204 13.03 12.72 9.88
C LEU A 204 13.04 13.08 11.37
N LEU A 205 11.87 13.14 11.99
CA LEU A 205 11.71 13.43 13.42
C LEU A 205 11.99 12.22 14.31
N GLY A 206 12.08 11.02 13.73
CA GLY A 206 12.28 9.77 14.46
C GLY A 206 11.16 9.47 15.45
N ARG A 207 9.92 9.90 15.18
CA ARG A 207 8.76 9.70 16.06
C ARG A 207 7.44 9.71 15.32
N GLY A 208 6.43 9.13 15.94
CA GLY A 208 5.04 9.25 15.48
C GLY A 208 4.06 8.46 16.35
N THR A 209 2.78 8.73 16.13
CA THR A 209 1.67 7.97 16.69
C THR A 209 1.62 6.54 16.10
N ALA A 210 0.74 5.69 16.65
CA ALA A 210 0.52 4.35 16.09
C ALA A 210 0.05 4.41 14.62
N ALA A 211 -0.79 5.38 14.26
CA ALA A 211 -1.26 5.57 12.89
C ALA A 211 -0.12 6.00 11.95
N GLU A 212 0.73 6.93 12.38
CA GLU A 212 1.87 7.40 11.60
C GLU A 212 2.93 6.31 11.38
N ARG A 213 3.28 5.55 12.43
CA ARG A 213 4.15 4.37 12.31
C ARG A 213 3.57 3.33 11.34
N THR A 214 2.26 3.13 11.37
CA THR A 214 1.55 2.24 10.44
C THR A 214 1.65 2.72 8.99
N LEU A 215 1.49 4.03 8.74
CA LEU A 215 1.66 4.62 7.42
C LEU A 215 3.10 4.46 6.90
N VAL A 216 4.10 4.72 7.74
CA VAL A 216 5.51 4.49 7.36
C VAL A 216 5.75 3.02 7.02
N PHE A 217 5.26 2.09 7.83
CA PHE A 217 5.39 0.66 7.57
C PHE A 217 4.79 0.24 6.22
N ILE A 218 3.57 0.69 5.91
CA ILE A 218 2.91 0.45 4.62
C ILE A 218 3.74 1.04 3.48
N MET A 219 4.22 2.27 3.63
CA MET A 219 4.98 2.96 2.59
C MET A 219 6.33 2.30 2.31
N LEU A 220 7.00 1.76 3.34
CA LEU A 220 8.20 0.93 3.19
C LEU A 220 7.88 -0.39 2.48
N GLY A 221 6.81 -1.08 2.89
CA GLY A 221 6.39 -2.33 2.27
C GLY A 221 6.09 -2.20 0.78
N ARG A 222 5.46 -1.08 0.38
CA ARG A 222 5.21 -0.76 -1.04
C ARG A 222 6.49 -0.68 -1.87
N GLN A 223 7.62 -0.24 -1.31
CA GLN A 223 8.90 -0.20 -2.03
C GLN A 223 9.45 -1.59 -2.36
N LEU A 224 9.00 -2.62 -1.62
CA LEU A 224 9.33 -4.02 -1.82
C LEU A 224 8.19 -4.80 -2.50
N ASN A 225 7.16 -4.09 -3.00
CA ASN A 225 5.97 -4.69 -3.59
C ASN A 225 5.22 -5.64 -2.64
N LEU A 226 5.24 -5.34 -1.33
CA LEU A 226 4.49 -6.09 -0.32
C LEU A 226 3.04 -5.54 -0.22
N PRO A 227 2.01 -6.40 -0.32
CA PRO A 227 0.61 -5.99 -0.22
C PRO A 227 0.20 -5.76 1.25
N ILE A 228 0.62 -4.63 1.81
CA ILE A 228 0.32 -4.24 3.19
C ILE A 228 -0.89 -3.30 3.21
N VAL A 229 -1.86 -3.62 4.07
CA VAL A 229 -3.10 -2.84 4.27
C VAL A 229 -3.22 -2.36 5.72
N ALA A 230 -3.93 -1.25 5.94
CA ALA A 230 -4.34 -0.82 7.28
C ALA A 230 -5.75 -1.35 7.57
N LEU A 231 -5.91 -2.06 8.69
CA LEU A 231 -7.15 -2.59 9.20
C LEU A 231 -7.64 -1.72 10.36
N ALA A 232 -8.89 -1.26 10.29
CA ALA A 232 -9.55 -0.61 11.41
C ALA A 232 -10.09 -1.68 12.37
N ILE A 233 -9.67 -1.64 13.62
CA ILE A 233 -10.24 -2.44 14.70
C ILE A 233 -11.19 -1.56 15.48
N ASN A 234 -12.42 -2.04 15.63
CA ASN A 234 -13.40 -1.39 16.48
C ASN A 234 -12.96 -1.54 17.94
N SER A 235 -12.42 -0.47 18.51
CA SER A 235 -12.12 -0.42 19.93
C SER A 235 -13.43 -0.17 20.67
N SER A 236 -13.83 -1.07 21.56
CA SER A 236 -15.13 -1.07 22.28
C SER A 236 -15.35 0.14 23.22
N GLY A 237 -14.62 1.23 23.04
CA GLY A 237 -14.73 2.46 23.81
C GLY A 237 -16.00 3.26 23.49
N PRO A 238 -16.46 4.11 24.42
CA PRO A 238 -17.74 4.83 24.35
C PRO A 238 -17.87 5.86 23.20
N LYS A 239 -16.85 6.01 22.35
CA LYS A 239 -16.83 6.94 21.21
C LYS A 239 -16.55 6.27 19.84
N GLY A 240 -16.50 4.93 19.76
CA GLY A 240 -16.28 4.24 18.48
C GLY A 240 -14.97 4.64 17.78
N THR A 241 -13.90 4.87 18.55
CA THR A 241 -12.57 5.15 18.00
C THR A 241 -12.00 3.89 17.37
N PHE A 242 -11.54 4.01 16.12
CA PHE A 242 -10.89 2.90 15.40
C PHE A 242 -9.39 2.92 15.68
N ASP A 243 -8.85 1.80 16.14
CA ASP A 243 -7.42 1.57 16.20
C ASP A 243 -6.97 0.98 14.85
N TRP A 244 -5.93 1.53 14.24
CA TRP A 244 -5.44 1.08 12.94
C TRP A 244 -4.27 0.11 13.13
N LEU A 245 -4.37 -1.10 12.56
CA LEU A 245 -3.30 -2.09 12.54
C LEU A 245 -2.86 -2.40 11.11
N PRO A 246 -1.56 -2.50 10.82
CA PRO A 246 -1.10 -3.01 9.53
C PRO A 246 -1.25 -4.53 9.44
N ALA A 247 -1.57 -5.02 8.24
CA ALA A 247 -1.60 -6.45 7.91
C ALA A 247 -0.97 -6.71 6.53
N LEU A 248 -0.19 -7.79 6.43
CA LEU A 248 0.31 -8.32 5.16
C LEU A 248 -0.72 -9.31 4.61
N ILE A 249 -1.09 -9.17 3.33
CA ILE A 249 -1.96 -10.12 2.63
C ILE A 249 -1.05 -11.09 1.86
N SER A 250 -0.85 -12.30 2.40
CA SER A 250 0.00 -13.35 1.78
C SER A 250 -0.79 -14.62 1.52
#